data_AF-A0A811URD9-F1
#
_entry.id   AF-A0A811URD9-F1
#
_cell.length_a   1.000
_cell.length_b   1.000
_cell.length_c   1.000
_cell.angle_alpha   90.00
_cell.angle_beta   90.00
_cell.angle_gamma   90.00
#
_symmetry.space_group_name_H-M   'P 1'
#
loop_
_entity.id
_entity.type
_entity.pdbx_description
1 polymer ?
#
loop_
_entity_poly.entity_id
_entity_poly.type
_entity_poly.pdbx_seq_one_letter_code
_entity_poly.pdbx_strand_id
1 'polypeptide(L)'
;MFEGAAIKCYVCNSHKDANCALDIPPEHLLKDCQEDYSTRGKGIPTYCRKISQIIEFSVNNLPPDSRVIRSCGFLNQTRTNYCYQRAGFGGRQIVCSCDMDNCNGAGALNPSAVVMFLAAAAASGWAVLSLLKSSLV
;
A
#
# COMPACT_ATOMS: atom_id res chain seq x y z
N MET A 1 -0.80 -16.59 -28.85
CA MET A 1 -0.31 -15.22 -28.62
C MET A 1 -0.59 -14.91 -27.16
N PHE A 2 0.44 -14.69 -26.32
CA PHE A 2 0.21 -14.17 -24.98
C PHE A 2 0.06 -12.66 -25.12
N GLU A 3 -1.18 -12.20 -25.19
CA GLU A 3 -1.51 -10.78 -25.08
C GLU A 3 -1.09 -10.34 -23.67
N GLY A 4 0.07 -9.70 -23.55
CA GLY A 4 0.55 -9.19 -22.28
C GLY A 4 -0.30 -8.01 -21.84
N ALA A 5 -1.47 -8.28 -21.24
CA ALA A 5 -2.31 -7.26 -20.66
C ALA A 5 -1.52 -6.52 -19.58
N ALA A 6 -1.42 -5.20 -19.68
CA ALA A 6 -0.81 -4.41 -18.62
C ALA A 6 -1.74 -4.37 -17.41
N ILE A 7 -1.11 -4.28 -16.24
CA ILE A 7 -1.78 -4.16 -14.95
C ILE A 7 -2.42 -2.76 -14.79
N LYS A 8 -3.48 -2.67 -13.98
CA LYS A 8 -4.08 -1.40 -13.55
C LYS A 8 -3.59 -1.03 -12.16
N CYS A 9 -3.07 0.18 -12.01
CA CYS A 9 -2.53 0.66 -10.74
C CYS A 9 -3.11 2.02 -10.37
N TYR A 10 -3.12 2.36 -9.09
CA TYR A 10 -3.30 3.75 -8.70
C TYR A 10 -2.05 4.56 -9.12
N VAL A 11 -2.26 5.69 -9.77
CA VAL A 11 -1.22 6.62 -10.21
C VAL A 11 -1.53 8.01 -9.67
N CYS A 12 -0.90 8.36 -8.56
CA CYS A 12 -1.25 9.57 -7.82
C CYS A 12 -0.12 10.07 -6.93
N ASN A 13 -0.30 11.29 -6.42
CA ASN A 13 0.63 11.92 -5.52
C ASN A 13 -0.10 12.77 -4.47
N SER A 14 0.00 12.37 -3.20
CA SER A 14 -0.72 12.98 -2.05
C SER A 14 -0.49 14.47 -1.84
N HIS A 15 0.64 15.00 -2.31
CA HIS A 15 0.91 16.44 -2.25
C HIS A 15 0.11 17.24 -3.29
N LYS A 16 -0.32 16.60 -4.38
CA LYS A 16 -1.17 17.22 -5.42
C LYS A 16 -2.64 16.89 -5.22
N ASP A 17 -2.92 15.68 -4.73
CA ASP A 17 -4.27 15.21 -4.46
C ASP A 17 -4.29 14.40 -3.16
N ALA A 18 -4.90 14.97 -2.12
CA ALA A 18 -5.00 14.38 -0.80
C ALA A 18 -5.68 13.00 -0.80
N ASN A 19 -6.54 12.70 -1.78
CA ASN A 19 -7.17 11.38 -1.91
C ASN A 19 -6.14 10.26 -2.13
N CYS A 20 -4.95 10.60 -2.61
CA CYS A 20 -3.84 9.66 -2.71
C CYS A 20 -3.24 9.28 -1.35
N ALA A 21 -3.55 9.95 -0.25
CA ALA A 21 -3.13 9.49 1.08
C ALA A 21 -4.04 8.40 1.66
N LEU A 22 -5.24 8.22 1.11
CA LEU A 22 -6.23 7.25 1.60
C LEU A 22 -5.72 5.81 1.47
N ASP A 23 -6.14 4.96 2.41
CA ASP A 23 -5.86 3.51 2.38
C ASP A 23 -6.50 2.82 1.18
N ILE A 24 -7.67 3.30 0.76
CA ILE A 24 -8.33 2.89 -0.47
C ILE A 24 -8.57 4.18 -1.27
N PRO A 25 -7.72 4.47 -2.26
CA PRO A 25 -7.91 5.64 -3.10
C PRO A 25 -9.15 5.46 -3.97
N PRO A 26 -9.81 6.57 -4.35
CA PRO A 26 -10.92 6.52 -5.28
C PRO A 26 -10.49 6.02 -6.67
N GLU A 27 -11.41 5.35 -7.37
CA GLU A 27 -11.14 4.71 -8.67
C GLU A 27 -10.68 5.68 -9.77
N HIS A 28 -11.00 6.98 -9.67
CA HIS A 28 -10.54 7.96 -10.67
C HIS A 28 -9.01 8.13 -10.69
N LEU A 29 -8.31 7.68 -9.64
CA LEU A 29 -6.86 7.62 -9.57
C LEU A 29 -6.27 6.32 -10.11
N LEU A 30 -7.12 5.35 -10.48
CA LEU A 30 -6.71 4.12 -11.15
C LEU A 30 -6.41 4.42 -12.62
N LYS A 31 -5.32 3.86 -13.13
CA LYS A 31 -4.88 3.99 -14.52
C LYS A 31 -4.53 2.65 -15.11
N ASP A 32 -4.84 2.48 -16.38
CA ASP A 32 -4.31 1.38 -17.19
C ASP A 32 -2.85 1.68 -17.50
N CYS A 33 -1.94 0.85 -17.00
CA CYS A 33 -0.53 1.13 -17.17
C CYS A 33 -0.08 0.98 -18.64
N GLN A 34 -0.83 0.29 -19.51
CA GLN A 34 -0.46 0.16 -20.92
C GLN A 34 -0.47 1.52 -21.63
N GLU A 35 -1.51 2.32 -21.40
CA GLU A 35 -1.73 3.57 -22.12
C GLU A 35 -0.66 4.61 -21.77
N ASP A 36 -0.38 4.79 -20.48
CA ASP A 36 0.52 5.84 -19.98
C ASP A 36 2.01 5.55 -20.22
N TYR A 37 2.38 4.28 -20.47
CA TYR A 37 3.77 3.84 -20.47
C TYR A 37 4.24 3.15 -21.75
N SER A 38 3.33 2.83 -22.68
CA SER A 38 3.63 2.31 -24.02
C SER A 38 4.65 3.16 -24.79
N THR A 39 4.67 4.48 -24.56
CA THR A 39 5.54 5.46 -25.23
C THR A 39 6.94 5.59 -24.62
N ARG A 40 7.21 4.99 -23.45
CA ARG A 40 8.47 5.22 -22.71
C ARG A 40 9.63 4.33 -23.15
N GLY A 41 9.42 3.44 -24.13
CA GLY A 41 10.46 2.51 -24.64
C GLY A 41 10.99 1.54 -23.58
N LYS A 42 10.27 1.34 -22.47
CA LYS A 42 10.70 0.59 -21.27
C LYS A 42 10.02 -0.78 -21.12
N GLY A 43 9.27 -1.23 -22.14
CA GLY A 43 8.49 -2.48 -22.13
C GLY A 43 7.04 -2.25 -21.72
N ILE A 44 6.31 -3.34 -21.41
CA ILE A 44 4.95 -3.31 -20.85
C ILE A 44 5.08 -3.21 -19.32
N PRO A 45 4.39 -2.28 -18.63
CA PRO A 45 4.40 -2.26 -17.16
C PRO A 45 3.73 -3.50 -16.59
N THR A 46 4.33 -4.05 -15.54
CA THR A 46 3.93 -5.35 -14.99
C THR A 46 3.74 -5.32 -13.48
N TYR A 47 3.98 -4.17 -12.81
CA TYR A 47 3.75 -4.06 -11.37
C TYR A 47 3.34 -2.66 -10.96
N CYS A 48 2.67 -2.57 -9.81
CA CYS A 48 2.34 -1.35 -9.11
C CYS A 48 3.36 -1.05 -8.00
N ARG A 49 3.68 0.24 -7.82
CA ARG A 49 4.53 0.73 -6.74
C ARG A 49 3.74 1.66 -5.82
N LYS A 50 4.00 1.55 -4.53
CA LYS A 50 3.61 2.52 -3.49
C LYS A 50 4.86 2.99 -2.76
N ILE A 51 5.02 4.30 -2.64
CA ILE A 51 6.10 4.92 -1.87
C ILE A 51 5.44 5.76 -0.79
N SER A 52 5.72 5.42 0.47
CA SER A 52 5.37 6.25 1.63
C SER A 52 6.64 6.89 2.15
N GLN A 53 6.69 8.22 2.16
CA GLN A 53 7.83 9.01 2.59
C GLN A 53 7.42 9.85 3.79
N ILE A 54 8.26 9.87 4.81
CA ILE A 54 8.09 10.69 6.01
C ILE A 54 9.40 11.45 6.23
N ILE A 55 9.30 12.77 6.29
CA ILE A 55 10.37 13.68 6.65
C ILE A 55 10.01 14.21 8.04
N GLU A 56 10.71 13.71 9.06
CA GLU A 56 10.34 13.93 10.47
C GLU A 56 10.77 15.31 10.98
N PHE A 57 11.77 15.93 10.35
CA PHE A 57 12.33 17.21 10.77
C PHE A 57 12.61 18.12 9.59
N SER A 58 12.66 19.43 9.86
CA SER A 58 12.95 20.42 8.82
C SER A 58 14.35 20.18 8.24
N VAL A 59 14.42 19.99 6.93
CA VAL A 59 15.68 19.90 6.18
C VAL A 59 15.68 21.03 5.16
N ASN A 60 16.76 21.81 5.10
CA ASN A 60 16.89 22.94 4.16
C ASN A 60 15.74 23.98 4.23
N ASN A 61 15.24 24.31 5.44
CA ASN A 61 14.11 25.21 5.69
C ASN A 61 12.75 24.74 5.13
N LEU A 62 12.61 23.45 4.78
CA LEU A 62 11.32 22.87 4.44
C LEU A 62 10.66 22.26 5.69
N PRO A 63 9.35 22.41 5.89
CA PRO A 63 8.66 21.82 7.02
C PRO A 63 8.66 20.28 6.94
N PRO A 64 8.42 19.58 8.07
CA PRO A 64 8.12 18.15 8.06
C PRO A 64 7.00 17.83 7.06
N ASP A 65 7.17 16.78 6.28
CA ASP A 65 6.23 16.39 5.22
C ASP A 65 6.03 14.86 5.20
N SER A 66 4.80 14.46 4.87
CA SER A 66 4.39 13.07 4.73
C SER A 66 3.76 12.91 3.36
N ARG A 67 4.32 12.02 2.54
CA ARG A 67 3.91 11.86 1.15
C ARG A 67 3.76 10.40 0.75
N VAL A 68 2.57 10.08 0.27
CA VAL A 68 2.27 8.86 -0.50
C VAL A 68 2.34 9.16 -1.99
N ILE A 69 3.08 8.34 -2.73
CA ILE A 69 3.18 8.36 -4.19
C ILE A 69 2.90 6.96 -4.71
N ARG A 70 2.00 6.85 -5.69
CA ARG A 70 1.64 5.59 -6.33
C ARG A 70 1.91 5.67 -7.83
N SER A 71 2.46 4.61 -8.43
CA SER A 71 2.83 4.60 -9.85
C SER A 71 2.92 3.18 -10.44
N CYS A 72 2.87 3.08 -11.77
CA CYS A 72 3.21 1.85 -12.48
C CYS A 72 4.74 1.69 -12.61
N GLY A 73 5.20 0.44 -12.72
CA GLY A 73 6.60 0.09 -12.96
C GLY A 73 6.77 -1.12 -13.89
N PHE A 74 8.00 -1.30 -14.38
CA PHE A 74 8.36 -2.34 -15.36
C PHE A 74 9.28 -3.39 -14.72
N LEU A 75 9.07 -4.67 -15.06
CA LEU A 75 9.86 -5.82 -14.58
C LEU A 75 11.34 -5.74 -15.00
N ASN A 76 12.10 -4.88 -14.33
CA ASN A 76 13.55 -5.01 -14.21
C ASN A 76 13.94 -5.15 -12.72
N GLN A 77 12.96 -5.49 -11.89
CA GLN A 77 13.09 -5.67 -10.46
C GLN A 77 12.85 -7.15 -10.17
N THR A 78 13.86 -7.82 -9.60
CA THR A 78 13.94 -9.29 -9.47
C THR A 78 12.89 -9.90 -8.53
N ARG A 79 12.12 -9.07 -7.83
CA ARG A 79 11.09 -9.49 -6.86
C ARG A 79 9.88 -8.55 -6.95
N THR A 80 8.67 -9.11 -6.94
CA THR A 80 7.40 -8.42 -6.71
C THR A 80 6.89 -8.76 -5.30
N ASN A 81 5.84 -8.10 -4.83
CA ASN A 81 5.21 -8.34 -3.52
C ASN A 81 6.18 -8.19 -2.33
N TYR A 82 7.02 -7.16 -2.36
CA TYR A 82 7.95 -6.87 -1.28
C TYR A 82 8.01 -5.39 -0.98
N CYS A 83 8.26 -5.07 0.28
CA CYS A 83 8.51 -3.72 0.75
C CYS A 83 9.94 -3.63 1.28
N TYR A 84 10.62 -2.53 0.97
CA TYR A 84 11.94 -2.24 1.54
C TYR A 84 11.99 -0.79 2.00
N GLN A 85 12.83 -0.54 2.98
CA GLN A 85 13.00 0.79 3.55
C GLN A 85 14.27 1.43 2.99
N ARG A 86 14.20 2.74 2.74
CA ARG A 86 15.34 3.59 2.42
C ARG A 86 15.37 4.71 3.45
N ALA A 87 16.45 4.80 4.20
CA ALA A 87 16.73 5.92 5.08
C ALA A 87 17.75 6.84 4.39
N GLY A 88 17.54 8.15 4.50
CA GLY A 88 18.47 9.18 4.05
C GLY A 88 18.63 10.28 5.10
N PHE A 89 19.40 11.32 4.79
CA PHE A 89 19.57 12.50 5.66
C PHE A 89 18.22 13.22 5.85
N GLY A 90 17.47 12.80 6.87
CA GLY A 90 16.27 13.48 7.37
C GLY A 90 14.92 12.89 7.03
N GLY A 91 14.86 11.69 6.44
CA GLY A 91 13.59 11.04 6.18
C GLY A 91 13.68 9.54 6.00
N ARG A 92 12.54 8.88 6.24
CA ARG A 92 12.32 7.46 6.04
C ARG A 92 11.38 7.26 4.87
N GLN A 93 11.74 6.37 3.95
CA GLN A 93 10.88 5.97 2.85
C GLN A 93 10.63 4.47 2.91
N ILE A 94 9.39 4.06 2.69
CA ILE A 94 8.99 2.66 2.51
C ILE A 94 8.52 2.53 1.07
N VAL A 95 9.19 1.67 0.30
CA VAL A 95 8.86 1.40 -1.10
C VAL A 95 8.34 -0.03 -1.17
N CYS A 96 7.09 -0.18 -1.61
CA CYS A 96 6.43 -1.45 -1.84
C CYS A 96 6.16 -1.66 -3.32
N SER A 97 6.32 -2.89 -3.80
CA SER A 97 5.99 -3.33 -5.15
C SER A 97 5.04 -4.53 -5.09
N CYS A 98 4.08 -4.64 -6.01
CA CYS A 98 3.12 -5.74 -6.12
C CYS A 98 2.62 -5.86 -7.57
N ASP A 99 2.14 -7.03 -8.00
CA ASP A 99 1.88 -7.39 -9.40
C ASP A 99 0.43 -7.82 -9.70
N MET A 100 -0.51 -7.46 -8.83
CA MET A 100 -1.95 -7.62 -9.06
C MET A 100 -2.63 -6.27 -9.30
N ASP A 101 -3.70 -6.25 -10.08
CA ASP A 101 -4.48 -5.02 -10.30
C ASP A 101 -4.83 -4.36 -8.97
N ASN A 102 -4.73 -3.03 -8.92
CA ASN A 102 -5.04 -2.15 -7.79
C ASN A 102 -4.29 -2.43 -6.47
N CYS A 103 -3.31 -3.34 -6.45
CA CYS A 103 -2.63 -3.80 -5.24
C CYS A 103 -1.90 -2.69 -4.47
N ASN A 104 -1.48 -1.62 -5.15
CA ASN A 104 -0.83 -0.48 -4.51
C ASN A 104 -1.81 0.46 -3.80
N GLY A 105 -3.11 0.16 -3.79
CA GLY A 105 -4.10 0.84 -2.95
C GLY A 105 -3.82 0.58 -1.48
N ALA A 106 -3.72 -0.70 -1.11
CA ALA A 106 -3.73 -1.21 0.25
C ALA A 106 -2.86 -0.41 1.24
N GLY A 107 -3.47 -0.03 2.36
CA GLY A 107 -2.78 0.47 3.55
C GLY A 107 -1.74 -0.54 4.04
N ALA A 108 -0.64 -0.07 4.62
CA ALA A 108 0.24 -0.96 5.35
C ALA A 108 -0.59 -1.58 6.49
N LEU A 109 -0.83 -2.90 6.44
CA LEU A 109 -1.52 -3.57 7.52
C LEU A 109 -0.72 -3.34 8.80
N ASN A 110 -1.26 -2.56 9.74
CA ASN A 110 -0.66 -2.39 11.05
C ASN A 110 -0.88 -3.71 11.80
N PRO A 111 0.17 -4.52 12.07
CA PRO A 111 0.02 -5.83 12.69
C PRO A 111 -0.64 -5.74 14.08
N SER A 112 -0.50 -4.58 14.76
CA SER A 112 -1.14 -4.29 16.04
C SER A 112 -2.66 -4.35 16.01
N ALA A 113 -3.30 -4.00 14.89
CA ALA A 113 -4.77 -4.02 14.78
C ALA A 113 -5.30 -5.46 14.69
N VAL A 114 -4.60 -6.34 13.97
CA VAL A 114 -5.00 -7.75 13.77
C VAL A 114 -4.96 -8.52 15.10
N VAL A 115 -3.94 -8.27 15.93
CA VAL A 115 -3.80 -8.93 17.24
C VAL A 115 -4.93 -8.53 18.19
N MET A 116 -5.39 -7.26 18.16
CA MET A 116 -6.52 -6.81 18.97
C MET A 116 -7.85 -7.47 18.58
N PHE A 117 -8.12 -7.67 17.29
CA PHE A 117 -9.34 -8.34 16.84
C PHE A 117 -9.37 -9.83 17.22
N LEU A 118 -8.23 -10.53 17.15
CA LEU A 118 -8.13 -11.93 17.56
C LEU A 118 -8.28 -12.10 19.08
N ALA A 119 -7.71 -11.19 19.88
CA ALA A 119 -7.82 -11.24 21.34
C ALA A 119 -9.27 -11.01 21.83
N ALA A 120 -10.00 -10.08 21.21
CA ALA A 120 -11.40 -9.81 21.54
C ALA A 120 -12.32 -11.03 21.24
N ALA A 121 -12.11 -11.71 20.11
CA ALA A 121 -12.88 -12.90 19.75
C ALA A 121 -12.64 -14.08 20.71
N ALA A 122 -11.40 -14.26 21.18
CA ALA A 122 -11.05 -15.27 22.17
C ALA A 122 -11.70 -15.00 23.54
N ALA A 123 -11.73 -13.73 23.98
CA ALA A 123 -12.35 -13.33 25.25
C ALA A 123 -13.88 -13.53 25.23
N SER A 124 -14.56 -13.22 24.11
CA SER A 124 -16.00 -13.46 23.97
C SER A 124 -16.34 -14.95 23.94
N GLY A 125 -15.51 -15.79 23.29
CA GLY A 125 -15.74 -17.23 23.24
C GLY A 125 -15.69 -17.90 24.61
N TRP A 126 -14.75 -17.50 25.47
CA TRP A 126 -14.63 -17.99 26.85
C TRP A 126 -15.78 -17.52 27.74
N ALA A 127 -16.21 -16.26 27.60
CA ALA A 127 -17.32 -15.72 28.39
C ALA A 127 -18.66 -16.40 28.07
N VAL A 128 -18.94 -16.66 26.78
CA VAL A 128 -20.16 -17.35 26.34
C VAL A 128 -20.17 -18.80 26.81
N LEU A 129 -19.02 -19.51 26.72
CA LEU A 129 -18.90 -20.89 27.18
C LEU A 129 -19.04 -21.01 28.72
N SER A 130 -18.54 -20.02 29.46
CA SER A 130 -18.70 -19.93 30.91
C SER A 130 -20.16 -19.74 31.32
N LEU A 131 -20.89 -18.83 30.67
CA LEU A 131 -22.30 -18.54 30.97
C LEU A 131 -23.24 -19.71 30.64
N LEU A 132 -22.97 -20.45 29.56
CA LEU A 132 -23.70 -21.67 29.20
C LEU A 132 -23.51 -22.77 30.26
N LYS A 133 -22.32 -22.88 30.85
CA LYS A 133 -22.01 -23.91 31.86
C LYS A 133 -22.62 -23.61 33.23
N SER A 134 -22.83 -22.34 33.56
CA SER A 134 -23.50 -21.90 34.80
C SER A 134 -25.03 -22.03 34.76
N SER A 135 -25.64 -22.17 33.58
CA SER A 135 -27.10 -22.29 33.43
C SER A 135 -27.60 -23.75 33.44
N LEU A 136 -26.67 -24.71 33.59
CA LEU A 136 -26.90 -26.15 33.54
C LEU A 136 -26.71 -26.84 34.91
N VAL A 137 -26.67 -26.06 35.99
CA VAL A 137 -26.71 -26.52 37.40
C VAL A 137 -27.92 -25.92 38.08
#